data_AF-A0A397FM40-F1
#
_entry.id   AF-A0A397FM40-F1
#
_cell.length_a   1.000
_cell.length_b   1.000
_cell.length_c   1.000
_cell.angle_alpha   90.00
_cell.angle_beta   90.00
_cell.angle_gamma   90.00
#
_symmetry.space_group_name_H-M   'P 1'
#
loop_
_entity.id
_entity.type
_entity.pdbx_description
1 polymer ?
#
loop_
_entity_poly.entity_id
_entity_poly.type
_entity_poly.pdbx_seq_one_letter_code
_entity_poly.pdbx_strand_id
1 'polypeptide(L)'
;KTSGGIADVTARLKGKTGRPKKFAPEDIEQRIKNVPLHKSQTYRSLAAPTGLSVYLLWTFVKRMWMTRRSSWTRPCLKPKQKEARRDFCLQFRTQPPKDVIGDMQDVVHLDEKWFYMTKLRWRFRVWHDDKIIPRHLQSKSHITKVMFLLGNRGAKTCNKKQRQPTCGD
;
A
#
# COMPACT_ATOMS: atom_id res chain seq x y z
N LYS A 1 49.94 -9.39 59.85
CA LYS A 1 48.56 -8.85 59.71
C LYS A 1 48.53 -7.92 58.52
N THR A 2 48.23 -8.43 57.33
CA THR A 2 48.01 -7.61 56.13
C THR A 2 46.62 -7.01 56.22
N SER A 3 46.58 -5.69 56.39
CA SER A 3 45.37 -4.87 56.42
C SER A 3 44.49 -5.17 55.20
N GLY A 4 43.22 -5.51 55.44
CA GLY A 4 42.24 -5.76 54.41
C GLY A 4 42.06 -4.55 53.50
N GLY A 5 42.62 -4.62 52.30
CA GLY A 5 42.39 -3.64 51.25
C GLY A 5 41.00 -3.85 50.65
N ILE A 6 40.16 -2.82 50.69
CA ILE A 6 38.85 -2.80 50.05
C ILE A 6 39.06 -3.02 48.54
N ALA A 7 38.43 -4.04 47.97
CA ALA A 7 38.50 -4.32 46.54
C ALA A 7 37.87 -3.17 45.74
N ASP A 8 38.62 -2.60 44.81
CA ASP A 8 38.09 -1.61 43.86
C ASP A 8 37.14 -2.31 42.86
N VAL A 9 35.84 -2.09 43.05
CA VAL A 9 34.75 -2.66 42.22
C VAL A 9 34.40 -1.73 41.06
N THR A 10 35.19 -0.67 40.79
CA THR A 10 34.86 0.25 39.71
C THR A 10 34.99 -0.39 38.33
N ALA A 11 34.00 -0.15 37.46
CA ALA A 11 34.00 -0.69 36.10
C ALA A 11 35.21 -0.17 35.30
N ARG A 12 36.03 -1.10 34.78
CA ARG A 12 37.23 -0.79 33.97
C ARG A 12 36.88 -0.22 32.58
N LEU A 13 35.66 -0.46 32.10
CA LEU A 13 35.17 0.04 30.83
C LEU A 13 34.55 1.43 31.03
N LYS A 14 35.36 2.47 30.86
CA LYS A 14 34.94 3.88 30.97
C LYS A 14 34.75 4.48 29.57
N GLY A 15 33.69 5.27 29.37
CA GLY A 15 33.43 5.98 28.12
C GLY A 15 32.77 5.15 27.01
N LYS A 16 33.02 5.51 25.75
CA LYS A 16 32.42 4.86 24.56
C LYS A 16 33.16 3.56 24.22
N THR A 17 32.86 2.49 24.94
CA THR A 17 33.50 1.17 24.79
C THR A 17 32.79 0.23 23.82
N GLY A 18 31.68 0.67 23.23
CA GLY A 18 30.92 -0.09 22.23
C GLY A 18 31.53 -0.03 20.82
N ARG A 19 30.99 -0.87 19.92
CA ARG A 19 31.40 -0.89 18.50
C ARG A 19 31.28 0.52 17.88
N PRO A 20 32.32 1.04 17.21
CA PRO A 20 32.26 2.34 16.58
C PRO A 20 31.22 2.36 15.45
N LYS A 21 30.52 3.49 15.29
CA LYS A 21 29.60 3.70 14.18
C LYS A 21 30.43 3.82 12.88
N LYS A 22 30.11 2.97 11.90
CA LYS A 22 30.80 2.97 10.59
C LYS A 22 30.43 4.15 9.69
N PHE A 23 29.20 4.64 9.81
CA PHE A 23 28.67 5.69 8.94
C PHE A 23 28.04 6.78 9.80
N ALA A 24 28.29 8.02 9.42
CA ALA A 24 27.58 9.17 9.97
C ALA A 24 26.13 9.18 9.45
N PRO A 25 25.15 9.68 10.25
CA PRO A 25 23.77 9.88 9.82
C PRO A 25 23.64 10.57 8.45
N GLU A 26 24.44 11.61 8.25
CA GLU A 26 24.42 12.49 7.09
C GLU A 26 24.88 11.75 5.83
N ASP A 27 25.91 10.90 5.94
CA ASP A 27 26.38 10.05 4.83
C ASP A 27 25.31 9.02 4.43
N ILE A 28 24.61 8.44 5.41
CA ILE A 28 23.51 7.50 5.16
C ILE A 28 22.36 8.19 4.44
N GLU A 29 22.00 9.40 4.87
CA GLU A 29 20.96 10.20 4.24
C GLU A 29 21.31 10.50 2.78
N GLN A 30 22.51 11.01 2.50
CA GLN A 30 22.97 11.31 1.14
C GLN A 30 22.93 10.07 0.25
N ARG A 31 23.44 8.92 0.73
CA ARG A 31 23.39 7.65 -0.02
C ARG A 31 21.96 7.24 -0.38
N ILE A 32 21.03 7.37 0.56
CA ILE A 32 19.63 6.99 0.34
C ILE A 32 18.95 7.94 -0.64
N LYS A 33 19.15 9.26 -0.50
CA LYS A 33 18.59 10.29 -1.39
C LYS A 33 19.10 10.16 -2.83
N ASN A 34 20.35 9.73 -3.00
CA ASN A 34 20.95 9.50 -4.32
C ASN A 34 20.44 8.23 -5.03
N VAL A 35 19.71 7.34 -4.33
CA VAL A 35 19.21 6.09 -4.94
C VAL A 35 17.93 6.37 -5.71
N PRO A 36 17.84 5.94 -6.99
CA PRO A 36 16.59 6.01 -7.74
C PRO A 36 15.44 5.28 -7.04
N LEU A 37 14.25 5.88 -7.00
CA LEU A 37 13.08 5.34 -6.30
C LEU A 37 12.77 3.89 -6.65
N HIS A 38 12.92 3.47 -7.91
CA HIS A 38 12.61 2.10 -8.31
C HIS A 38 13.48 1.04 -7.58
N LYS A 39 14.69 1.40 -7.14
CA LYS A 39 15.59 0.53 -6.36
C LYS A 39 15.33 0.61 -4.86
N SER A 40 14.56 1.57 -4.36
CA SER A 40 14.30 1.75 -2.92
C SER A 40 13.08 0.98 -2.38
N GLN A 41 12.57 -0.02 -3.10
CA GLN A 41 11.33 -0.73 -2.72
C GLN A 41 11.49 -1.66 -1.50
N THR A 42 12.57 -2.44 -1.50
CA THR A 42 12.88 -3.44 -0.47
C THR A 42 14.18 -3.08 0.23
N TYR A 43 14.43 -3.64 1.42
CA TYR A 43 15.71 -3.41 2.09
C TYR A 43 16.88 -3.94 1.27
N ARG A 44 16.73 -5.09 0.61
CA ARG A 44 17.78 -5.69 -0.23
C ARG A 44 18.05 -4.84 -1.46
N SER A 45 17.00 -4.38 -2.15
CA SER A 45 17.14 -3.55 -3.34
C SER A 45 17.74 -2.17 -3.03
N LEU A 46 17.53 -1.65 -1.81
CA LEU A 46 18.13 -0.41 -1.33
C LEU A 46 19.56 -0.60 -0.82
N ALA A 47 19.86 -1.74 -0.19
CA ALA A 47 21.17 -2.06 0.36
C ALA A 47 22.27 -2.12 -0.71
N ALA A 48 22.01 -2.79 -1.83
CA ALA A 48 22.99 -2.94 -2.91
C ALA A 48 23.52 -1.60 -3.47
N PRO A 49 22.69 -0.64 -3.87
CA PRO A 49 23.18 0.66 -4.37
C PRO A 49 23.73 1.59 -3.28
N THR A 50 23.31 1.45 -2.02
CA THR A 50 23.81 2.31 -0.92
C THR A 50 25.08 1.78 -0.27
N GLY A 51 25.41 0.50 -0.47
CA GLY A 51 26.47 -0.20 0.26
C GLY A 51 26.17 -0.38 1.76
N LEU A 52 24.91 -0.14 2.18
CA LEU A 52 24.50 -0.25 3.57
C LEU A 52 23.95 -1.65 3.85
N SER A 53 24.13 -2.14 5.07
CA SER A 53 23.54 -3.42 5.45
C SER A 53 22.02 -3.31 5.59
N VAL A 54 21.33 -4.40 5.25
CA VAL A 54 19.87 -4.51 5.44
C VAL A 54 19.47 -4.22 6.89
N TYR A 55 20.28 -4.67 7.85
CA TYR A 55 20.05 -4.42 9.28
C TYR A 55 20.11 -2.93 9.62
N LEU A 56 21.11 -2.20 9.11
CA LEU A 56 21.25 -0.77 9.34
C LEU A 56 20.02 0.00 8.82
N LEU A 57 19.59 -0.30 7.59
CA LEU A 57 18.39 0.29 7.00
C LEU A 57 17.13 -0.01 7.84
N TRP A 58 16.99 -1.24 8.35
CA TRP A 58 15.88 -1.60 9.23
C TRP A 58 15.92 -0.82 10.55
N THR A 59 17.09 -0.66 11.16
CA THR A 59 17.26 0.15 12.38
C THR A 59 16.85 1.61 12.15
N PHE A 60 17.18 2.19 11.00
CA PHE A 60 16.81 3.58 10.67
C PHE A 60 15.31 3.74 10.44
N VAL A 61 14.66 2.74 9.83
CA VAL A 61 13.20 2.70 9.75
C VAL A 61 12.58 2.59 11.15
N LYS A 62 13.12 1.74 12.04
CA LYS A 62 12.62 1.61 13.43
C LYS A 62 12.78 2.90 14.23
N ARG A 63 13.85 3.66 13.96
CA ARG A 63 14.14 4.97 14.56
C ARG A 63 13.40 6.13 13.89
N MET A 64 12.50 5.85 12.94
CA MET A 64 11.67 6.83 12.23
C MET A 64 12.44 7.85 11.37
N TRP A 65 13.72 7.60 11.08
CA TRP A 65 14.48 8.43 10.13
C TRP A 65 14.13 8.11 8.67
N MET A 66 13.63 6.90 8.43
CA MET A 66 13.13 6.47 7.14
C MET A 66 11.69 6.02 7.26
N THR A 67 10.88 6.35 6.26
CA THR A 67 9.46 5.96 6.22
C THR A 67 9.15 5.18 4.96
N ARG A 68 8.21 4.23 5.10
CA ARG A 68 7.62 3.55 3.95
C ARG A 68 6.53 4.44 3.37
N ARG A 69 6.71 4.88 2.13
CA ARG A 69 5.74 5.70 1.40
C ARG A 69 5.23 4.94 0.18
N SER A 70 3.96 5.15 -0.18
CA SER A 70 3.37 4.50 -1.37
C SER A 70 2.90 5.51 -2.39
N SER A 71 3.28 5.30 -3.65
CA SER A 71 2.75 6.03 -4.79
C SER A 71 1.69 5.19 -5.48
N TRP A 72 0.48 5.73 -5.58
CA TRP A 72 -0.62 5.15 -6.33
C TRP A 72 -0.79 5.86 -7.65
N THR A 73 -1.08 5.10 -8.69
CA THR A 73 -1.49 5.66 -9.97
C THR A 73 -2.94 6.14 -9.85
N ARG A 74 -3.15 7.45 -9.89
CA ARG A 74 -4.49 8.06 -9.78
C ARG A 74 -5.03 8.39 -11.17
N PRO A 75 -6.25 7.96 -11.53
CA PRO A 75 -6.87 8.35 -12.79
C PRO A 75 -7.27 9.83 -12.73
N CYS A 76 -6.95 10.57 -13.78
CA CYS A 76 -7.35 11.97 -13.93
C CYS A 76 -8.71 12.03 -14.65
N LEU A 77 -9.81 12.04 -13.89
CA LEU A 77 -11.16 12.18 -14.45
C LEU A 77 -11.43 13.63 -14.87
N LYS A 78 -11.81 13.83 -16.14
CA LYS A 78 -12.29 15.11 -16.66
C LYS A 78 -13.66 15.46 -16.04
N PRO A 79 -14.04 16.74 -15.91
CA PRO A 79 -15.34 17.15 -15.37
C PRO A 79 -16.52 16.43 -16.03
N LYS A 80 -16.56 16.40 -17.38
CA LYS A 80 -17.56 15.66 -18.17
C LYS A 80 -17.67 14.18 -17.81
N GLN A 81 -16.55 13.52 -17.49
CA GLN A 81 -16.55 12.11 -17.09
C GLN A 81 -17.11 11.90 -15.69
N LYS A 82 -17.00 12.92 -14.81
CA LYS A 82 -17.61 12.88 -13.47
C LYS A 82 -19.12 13.03 -13.57
N GLU A 83 -19.60 13.95 -14.40
CA GLU A 83 -21.03 14.15 -14.68
C GLU A 83 -21.66 12.89 -15.27
N ALA A 84 -21.08 12.32 -16.33
CA ALA A 84 -21.59 11.08 -16.93
C ALA A 84 -21.67 9.92 -15.93
N ARG A 85 -20.69 9.79 -15.00
CA ARG A 85 -20.73 8.77 -13.95
C ARG A 85 -21.84 9.03 -12.92
N ARG A 86 -22.08 10.30 -12.57
CA ARG A 86 -23.18 10.69 -11.69
C ARG A 86 -24.52 10.31 -12.33
N ASP A 87 -24.73 10.68 -13.58
CA ASP A 87 -25.98 10.45 -14.28
C ASP A 87 -26.26 8.95 -14.48
N PHE A 88 -25.23 8.16 -14.78
CA PHE A 88 -25.33 6.70 -14.79
C PHE A 88 -25.79 6.15 -13.43
N CYS A 89 -25.21 6.59 -12.31
CA CYS A 89 -25.62 6.14 -10.99
C CYS A 89 -27.08 6.51 -10.66
N LEU A 90 -27.55 7.67 -11.15
CA LEU A 90 -28.94 8.10 -10.92
C LEU A 90 -29.98 7.22 -11.63
N GLN A 91 -29.62 6.57 -12.74
CA GLN A 91 -30.52 5.67 -13.47
C GLN A 91 -30.90 4.42 -12.67
N PHE A 92 -30.04 3.97 -11.74
CA PHE A 92 -30.29 2.79 -10.90
C PHE A 92 -30.93 3.13 -9.56
N ARG A 93 -31.28 4.40 -9.35
CA ARG A 93 -31.87 4.88 -8.10
C ARG A 93 -33.38 4.67 -8.13
N THR A 94 -33.93 4.15 -7.05
CA THR A 94 -35.38 3.95 -6.90
C THR A 94 -36.07 5.30 -6.72
N GLN A 95 -37.33 5.41 -7.15
CA GLN A 95 -38.11 6.64 -6.98
C GLN A 95 -38.38 6.94 -5.49
N PRO A 96 -38.50 8.23 -5.11
CA PRO A 96 -38.85 8.60 -3.74
C PRO A 96 -40.16 7.93 -3.31
N PRO A 97 -40.33 7.58 -2.01
CA PRO A 97 -39.57 8.04 -0.83
C PRO A 97 -38.35 7.18 -0.47
N LYS A 98 -38.14 6.03 -1.12
CA LYS A 98 -37.01 5.14 -0.83
C LYS A 98 -35.86 5.47 -1.79
N ASP A 99 -34.96 6.36 -1.37
CA ASP A 99 -33.77 6.75 -2.13
C ASP A 99 -32.66 5.67 -2.07
N VAL A 100 -33.00 4.45 -2.46
CA VAL A 100 -32.11 3.28 -2.46
C VAL A 100 -31.77 2.86 -3.89
N ILE A 101 -30.67 2.14 -4.06
CA ILE A 101 -30.32 1.53 -5.35
C ILE A 101 -31.25 0.32 -5.56
N GLY A 102 -31.87 0.23 -6.74
CA GLY A 102 -32.79 -0.86 -7.09
C GLY A 102 -32.10 -2.24 -7.08
N ASP A 103 -32.91 -3.29 -6.92
CA ASP A 103 -32.41 -4.66 -6.93
C ASP A 103 -31.88 -5.05 -8.32
N MET A 104 -30.67 -5.64 -8.37
CA MET A 104 -29.96 -5.99 -9.61
C MET A 104 -29.89 -7.52 -9.83
N GLN A 105 -30.79 -8.29 -9.19
CA GLN A 105 -30.80 -9.76 -9.28
C GLN A 105 -31.00 -10.32 -10.69
N ASP A 106 -31.69 -9.59 -11.57
CA ASP A 106 -31.92 -9.97 -12.96
C ASP A 106 -30.81 -9.48 -13.91
N VAL A 107 -29.79 -8.80 -13.38
CA VAL A 107 -28.67 -8.29 -14.16
C VAL A 107 -27.50 -9.27 -14.09
N VAL A 108 -27.08 -9.78 -15.24
CA VAL A 108 -25.81 -10.52 -15.34
C VAL A 108 -24.68 -9.51 -15.46
N HIS A 109 -23.85 -9.42 -14.43
CA HIS A 109 -22.66 -8.59 -14.48
C HIS A 109 -21.55 -9.34 -15.22
N LEU A 110 -21.35 -8.97 -16.48
CA LEU A 110 -20.15 -9.33 -17.24
C LEU A 110 -19.05 -8.36 -16.86
N ASP A 111 -17.99 -8.86 -16.23
CA ASP A 111 -16.82 -8.04 -15.88
C ASP A 111 -15.61 -8.55 -16.66
N GLU A 112 -15.02 -7.65 -17.44
CA GLU A 112 -13.69 -7.87 -17.99
C GLU A 112 -12.67 -7.40 -16.97
N LYS A 113 -11.95 -8.37 -16.40
CA LYS A 113 -10.89 -8.05 -15.45
C LYS A 113 -9.56 -7.93 -16.17
N TRP A 114 -9.03 -6.71 -16.17
CA TRP A 114 -7.71 -6.41 -16.71
C TRP A 114 -6.62 -6.55 -15.66
N PHE A 115 -5.63 -7.39 -15.92
CA PHE A 115 -4.40 -7.49 -15.13
C PHE A 115 -3.30 -6.66 -15.78
N TYR A 116 -2.78 -5.69 -15.03
CA TYR A 116 -1.74 -4.79 -15.52
C TYR A 116 -0.37 -5.44 -15.37
N MET A 117 0.45 -5.41 -16.43
CA MET A 117 1.85 -5.84 -16.34
C MET A 117 2.64 -4.96 -15.37
N THR A 118 2.32 -3.66 -15.34
CA THR A 118 2.95 -2.73 -14.41
C THR A 118 2.20 -2.66 -13.08
N LYS A 119 2.94 -2.57 -11.97
CA LYS A 119 2.36 -2.37 -10.64
C LYS A 119 1.68 -1.00 -10.56
N LEU A 120 0.37 -0.97 -10.32
CA LEU A 120 -0.37 0.28 -10.11
C LEU A 120 0.04 1.00 -8.81
N ARG A 121 0.41 0.22 -7.79
CA ARG A 121 0.89 0.69 -6.48
C ARG A 121 2.36 0.36 -6.31
N TRP A 122 3.16 1.39 -6.07
CA TRP A 122 4.57 1.22 -5.71
C TRP A 122 4.77 1.62 -4.26
N ARG A 123 5.68 0.94 -3.57
CA ARG A 123 6.02 1.21 -2.18
C ARG A 123 7.52 1.39 -2.09
N PHE A 124 7.94 2.48 -1.50
CA PHE A 124 9.32 2.93 -1.43
C PHE A 124 9.72 3.17 0.03
N ARG A 125 11.00 3.00 0.32
CA ARG A 125 11.62 3.40 1.59
C ARG A 125 12.44 4.64 1.29
N VAL A 126 12.03 5.75 1.87
CA VAL A 126 12.61 7.07 1.61
C VAL A 126 12.96 7.71 2.93
N TRP A 127 13.82 8.73 2.85
CA TRP A 127 14.07 9.60 3.99
C TRP A 127 12.78 10.34 4.38
N HIS A 128 12.70 10.79 5.63
CA HIS A 128 11.47 11.39 6.17
C HIS A 128 11.06 12.68 5.45
N ASP A 129 12.04 13.46 4.97
CA ASP A 129 11.81 14.73 4.26
C ASP A 129 11.42 14.55 2.78
N ASP A 130 11.68 13.38 2.20
CA ASP A 130 11.50 13.18 0.77
C ASP A 130 10.01 13.08 0.41
N LYS A 131 9.58 13.99 -0.46
CA LYS A 131 8.23 13.97 -1.02
C LYS A 131 8.17 12.99 -2.19
N ILE A 132 7.28 12.00 -2.08
CA ILE A 132 6.97 11.12 -3.22
C ILE A 132 5.96 11.80 -4.13
N ILE A 133 6.33 11.95 -5.39
CA ILE A 133 5.44 12.50 -6.42
C ILE A 133 4.31 11.48 -6.70
N PRO A 134 3.03 11.88 -6.57
CA PRO A 134 1.92 11.04 -7.00
C PRO A 134 1.99 10.83 -8.51
N ARG A 135 1.77 9.58 -8.95
CA ARG A 135 1.74 9.27 -10.38
C ARG A 135 0.33 9.50 -10.91
N HIS A 136 0.21 10.49 -11.77
CA HIS A 136 -1.03 10.79 -12.47
C HIS A 136 -1.01 10.10 -13.83
N LEU A 137 -2.11 9.45 -14.18
CA LEU A 137 -2.28 8.85 -15.49
C LEU A 137 -3.66 9.25 -16.03
N GLN A 138 -3.70 9.67 -17.28
CA GLN A 138 -4.95 10.06 -17.93
C GLN A 138 -5.93 8.89 -18.02
N SER A 139 -5.44 7.72 -18.43
CA SER A 139 -6.24 6.49 -18.48
C SER A 139 -5.38 5.27 -18.21
N LYS A 140 -5.93 4.32 -17.46
CA LYS A 140 -5.32 2.99 -17.26
C LYS A 140 -5.27 2.16 -18.55
N SER A 141 -6.00 2.56 -19.60
CA SER A 141 -6.01 1.86 -20.89
C SER A 141 -4.63 1.83 -21.57
N HIS A 142 -3.77 2.82 -21.33
CA HIS A 142 -2.44 2.89 -21.93
C HIS A 142 -1.41 1.99 -21.23
N ILE A 143 -1.77 1.33 -20.13
CA ILE A 143 -0.91 0.37 -19.46
C ILE A 143 -1.10 -0.99 -20.13
N THR A 144 0.00 -1.64 -20.54
CA THR A 144 -0.03 -3.01 -21.05
C THR A 144 -0.73 -3.93 -20.06
N LYS A 145 -1.76 -4.62 -20.56
CA LYS A 145 -2.72 -5.36 -19.74
C LYS A 145 -3.16 -6.65 -20.45
N VAL A 146 -3.43 -7.66 -19.65
CA VAL A 146 -3.97 -8.96 -20.08
C VAL A 146 -5.43 -9.04 -19.63
N MET A 147 -6.32 -9.47 -20.52
CA MET A 147 -7.76 -9.56 -20.27
C MET A 147 -8.13 -10.94 -19.75
N PHE A 148 -8.99 -10.99 -18.74
CA PHE A 148 -9.69 -12.20 -18.32
C PHE A 148 -11.19 -11.87 -18.26
N LEU A 149 -12.00 -12.67 -18.95
CA LEU A 149 -13.45 -12.52 -18.94
C LEU A 149 -14.05 -13.45 -17.88
N LEU A 150 -14.90 -12.90 -17.01
CA LEU A 150 -15.62 -13.68 -16.00
C LEU A 150 -17.08 -13.22 -15.94
N GLY A 151 -18.01 -14.17 -15.94
CA GLY A 151 -19.44 -13.89 -15.77
C GLY A 151 -19.88 -14.24 -14.35
N ASN A 152 -20.42 -13.26 -13.62
CA ASN A 152 -21.01 -13.49 -12.31
C ASN A 152 -22.51 -13.28 -12.37
N ARG A 153 -23.27 -14.27 -11.89
CA ARG A 153 -24.70 -14.10 -11.59
C ARG A 153 -24.85 -13.86 -10.09
N GLY A 154 -25.64 -12.86 -9.71
CA GLY A 154 -25.99 -12.62 -8.31
C GLY A 154 -26.60 -13.89 -7.70
N ALA A 155 -26.12 -14.29 -6.52
CA ALA A 155 -26.69 -15.44 -5.83
C ALA A 155 -28.11 -15.09 -5.37
N LYS A 156 -29.10 -15.89 -5.76
CA LYS A 156 -30.44 -15.80 -5.19
C LYS A 156 -30.34 -16.16 -3.72
N THR A 157 -30.46 -15.19 -2.81
CA THR A 157 -30.76 -15.51 -1.42
C THR A 157 -32.18 -16.06 -1.39
N CYS A 158 -32.31 -17.39 -1.42
CA CYS A 158 -33.58 -18.06 -1.24
C CYS A 158 -34.11 -17.69 0.14
N ASN A 159 -35.11 -16.80 0.18
CA ASN A 159 -35.80 -16.45 1.40
C ASN A 159 -36.68 -17.66 1.77
N LYS A 160 -36.21 -18.53 2.67
CA LYS A 160 -36.86 -19.80 3.08
C LYS A 160 -38.26 -19.64 3.69
N LYS A 161 -38.85 -18.43 3.72
CA LYS A 161 -40.12 -18.13 4.40
C LYS A 161 -41.38 -18.18 3.52
N GLN A 162 -41.30 -18.57 2.25
CA GLN A 162 -42.49 -18.77 1.41
C GLN A 162 -42.52 -20.19 0.83
N ARG A 163 -42.86 -21.16 1.69
CA ARG A 163 -43.53 -22.39 1.27
C ARG A 163 -44.89 -22.38 1.96
N GLN A 164 -45.92 -21.84 1.30
CA GLN A 164 -47.28 -22.15 1.69
C GLN A 164 -47.63 -23.51 1.09
N PRO A 165 -48.18 -24.47 1.86
CA PRO A 165 -48.77 -25.66 1.28
C PRO A 165 -50.11 -25.27 0.64
N THR A 166 -50.22 -25.34 -0.68
CA THR A 166 -51.52 -25.41 -1.34
C THR A 166 -52.02 -26.84 -1.20
N CYS A 167 -53.01 -27.04 -0.34
CA CYS A 167 -53.83 -28.25 -0.32
C CYS A 167 -54.78 -28.25 -1.54
N GLY A 168 -54.94 -29.42 -2.14
CA GLY A 168 -55.91 -29.81 -3.18
C GLY A 168 -55.46 -31.16 -3.74
N ASP A 169 -56.21 -32.25 -3.73
CA ASP A 169 -57.64 -32.48 -3.46
C ASP A 169 -57.88 -33.44 -2.27
#